data_AF-A0A952PWA7-F1
#
_entry.id   AF-A0A952PWA7-F1
#
_cell.length_a   1.000
_cell.length_b   1.000
_cell.length_c   1.000
_cell.angle_alpha   90.00
_cell.angle_beta   90.00
_cell.angle_gamma   90.00
#
_symmetry.space_group_name_H-M   'P 1'
#
loop_
_entity.id
_entity.type
_entity.pdbx_description
1 polymer ?
#
loop_
_entity_poly.entity_id
_entity_poly.type
_entity_poly.pdbx_seq_one_letter_code
_entity_poly.pdbx_strand_id
1 'polypeptide(L)'
;MVSRVEKAKLSVIDLKVEGAEIVRFTVNVWEGFGCMVKATADGYSRFVDAIAALGLDAEMHKYALLEESKLEPVYGYEVFIHVPVNWNGR
;
A
#
# COMPACT_ATOMS: atom_id res chain seq x y z
N MET A 1 -12.13 19.74 7.58
CA MET A 1 -11.18 19.71 6.45
C MET A 1 -10.46 18.36 6.52
N VAL A 2 -10.56 17.52 5.48
CA VAL A 2 -9.86 16.22 5.45
C VAL A 2 -8.39 16.48 5.13
N SER A 3 -7.46 15.92 5.92
CA SER A 3 -6.03 16.13 5.69
C SER A 3 -5.59 15.50 4.37
N ARG A 4 -4.47 15.98 3.82
CA ARG A 4 -3.84 15.43 2.61
C ARG A 4 -3.59 13.92 2.73
N VAL A 5 -3.07 13.50 3.89
CA VAL A 5 -2.79 12.10 4.23
C VAL A 5 -4.08 11.29 4.29
N GLU A 6 -5.14 11.82 4.89
CA GLU A 6 -6.42 11.11 4.97
C GLU A 6 -7.08 10.97 3.59
N LYS A 7 -6.98 11.99 2.73
CA LYS A 7 -7.40 11.89 1.31
C LYS A 7 -6.62 10.81 0.56
N ALA A 8 -5.29 10.77 0.71
CA ALA A 8 -4.46 9.75 0.08
C ALA A 8 -4.81 8.34 0.55
N LYS A 9 -5.05 8.17 1.85
CA LYS A 9 -5.50 6.90 2.43
C LYS A 9 -6.84 6.44 1.82
N LEU A 10 -7.78 7.35 1.61
CA LEU A 10 -9.04 7.05 0.93
C LEU A 10 -8.82 6.70 -0.55
N SER A 11 -7.90 7.37 -1.27
CA SER A 11 -7.57 6.96 -2.64
C SER A 11 -6.96 5.55 -2.70
N VAL A 12 -6.20 5.17 -1.68
CA VAL A 12 -5.53 3.87 -1.60
C VAL A 12 -6.50 2.75 -1.16
N ILE A 13 -7.45 3.01 -0.26
CA ILE A 13 -8.42 1.98 0.18
C ILE A 13 -9.30 1.49 -0.96
N ASP A 14 -9.56 2.36 -1.94
CA ASP A 14 -10.40 2.06 -3.10
C ASP A 14 -9.63 1.34 -4.23
N LEU A 15 -8.29 1.19 -4.11
CA LEU A 15 -7.51 0.47 -5.11
C LEU A 15 -7.89 -1.01 -5.14
N LYS A 16 -8.17 -1.50 -6.35
CA LYS A 16 -8.32 -2.92 -6.65
C LYS A 16 -7.14 -3.38 -7.47
N VAL A 17 -6.24 -4.14 -6.85
CA VAL A 17 -5.04 -4.68 -7.47
C VAL A 17 -5.15 -6.20 -7.47
N GLU A 18 -5.10 -6.81 -8.64
CA GLU A 18 -5.12 -8.26 -8.74
C GLU A 18 -3.87 -8.86 -8.06
N GLY A 19 -4.07 -9.84 -7.17
CA GLY A 19 -2.99 -10.49 -6.45
C GLY A 19 -2.47 -9.71 -5.23
N ALA A 20 -3.09 -8.58 -4.86
CA ALA A 20 -2.76 -7.82 -3.66
C ALA A 20 -4.01 -7.30 -2.91
N GLU A 21 -4.00 -7.46 -1.60
CA GLU A 21 -5.09 -7.05 -0.71
C GLU A 21 -4.53 -6.25 0.46
N ILE A 22 -5.08 -5.06 0.70
CA ILE A 22 -4.78 -4.29 1.92
C ILE A 22 -5.56 -4.92 3.07
N VAL A 23 -4.85 -5.53 4.02
CA VAL A 23 -5.45 -6.22 5.17
C VAL A 23 -5.82 -5.24 6.28
N ARG A 24 -4.97 -4.24 6.51
CA ARG A 24 -5.18 -3.20 7.54
C ARG A 24 -4.29 -1.98 7.31
N PHE A 25 -4.71 -0.85 7.86
CA PHE A 25 -3.86 0.32 8.06
C PHE A 25 -3.27 0.31 9.47
N THR A 26 -2.01 0.69 9.63
CA THR A 26 -1.25 0.52 10.88
C THR A 26 -0.94 1.83 11.60
N VAL A 27 -0.61 2.90 10.86
CA VAL A 27 -0.22 4.19 11.43
C VAL A 27 -0.62 5.33 10.49
N ASN A 28 -0.96 6.49 11.05
CA ASN A 28 -1.09 7.75 10.32
C ASN A 28 -0.12 8.76 10.94
N VAL A 29 0.74 9.37 10.13
CA VAL A 29 1.65 10.44 10.54
C VAL A 29 1.52 11.64 9.60
N TRP A 30 2.22 12.73 9.89
CA TRP A 30 2.13 13.97 9.12
C TRP A 30 2.58 13.82 7.64
N GLU A 31 3.51 12.90 7.38
CA GLU A 31 4.09 12.66 6.04
C GLU A 31 3.45 11.48 5.28
N GLY A 32 2.67 10.63 5.95
CA GLY A 32 2.15 9.42 5.32
C GLY A 32 1.39 8.48 6.24
N PHE A 33 1.18 7.25 5.78
CA PHE A 33 0.46 6.23 6.52
C PHE A 33 0.98 4.83 6.24
N GLY A 34 0.92 3.96 7.23
CA GLY A 34 1.30 2.56 7.09
C GLY A 34 0.12 1.67 6.73
N CYS A 35 0.39 0.61 5.97
CA CYS A 35 -0.56 -0.46 5.69
C CYS A 35 0.13 -1.83 5.64
N MET A 36 -0.67 -2.88 5.81
CA MET A 36 -0.25 -4.26 5.63
C MET A 36 -0.92 -4.78 4.37
N VAL A 37 -0.13 -5.27 3.42
CA VAL A 37 -0.60 -5.82 2.15
C VAL A 37 -0.33 -7.32 2.13
N LYS A 38 -1.37 -8.13 1.91
CA LYS A 38 -1.24 -9.56 1.60
C LYS A 38 -1.18 -9.69 0.08
N ALA A 39 -0.07 -10.19 -0.46
CA ALA A 39 0.09 -10.28 -1.90
C ALA A 39 1.04 -11.41 -2.32
N THR A 40 0.93 -11.84 -3.59
CA THR A 40 2.06 -12.51 -4.26
C THR A 40 3.16 -11.50 -4.55
N ALA A 41 4.36 -11.96 -4.93
CA ALA A 41 5.45 -11.06 -5.31
C ALA A 41 5.06 -10.15 -6.50
N ASP A 42 4.38 -10.71 -7.51
CA ASP A 42 3.89 -9.94 -8.66
C ASP A 42 2.75 -8.99 -8.27
N GLY A 43 1.80 -9.47 -7.45
CA GLY A 43 0.73 -8.63 -6.91
C GLY A 43 1.25 -7.44 -6.11
N TYR A 44 2.32 -7.64 -5.33
CA TYR A 44 2.97 -6.56 -4.61
C TYR A 44 3.62 -5.53 -5.55
N SER A 45 4.29 -5.98 -6.62
CA SER A 45 4.84 -5.07 -7.63
C SER A 45 3.75 -4.20 -8.27
N ARG A 46 2.63 -4.83 -8.67
CA ARG A 46 1.47 -4.11 -9.22
C ARG A 46 0.85 -3.14 -8.22
N PHE A 47 0.87 -3.49 -6.93
CA PHE A 47 0.41 -2.60 -5.87
C PHE A 47 1.30 -1.35 -5.79
N VAL A 48 2.62 -1.50 -5.77
CA VAL A 48 3.56 -0.37 -5.77
C VAL A 48 3.35 0.51 -7.00
N ASP A 49 3.18 -0.07 -8.19
CA ASP A 49 2.89 0.68 -9.42
C ASP A 49 1.56 1.45 -9.33
N ALA A 50 0.52 0.86 -8.72
CA ALA A 50 -0.76 1.52 -8.51
C ALA A 50 -0.64 2.69 -7.51
N ILE A 51 0.17 2.56 -6.45
CA ILE A 51 0.49 3.66 -5.53
C ILE A 51 1.23 4.78 -6.26
N ALA A 52 2.24 4.44 -7.07
CA ALA A 52 2.98 5.41 -7.87
C ALA A 52 2.08 6.15 -8.87
N ALA A 53 1.10 5.46 -9.47
CA ALA A 53 0.11 6.07 -10.37
C ALA A 53 -0.81 7.09 -9.67
N LEU A 54 -0.96 7.01 -8.34
CA LEU A 54 -1.63 8.03 -7.54
C LEU A 54 -0.71 9.22 -7.20
N GLY A 55 0.56 9.22 -7.62
CA GLY A 55 1.55 10.22 -7.24
C GLY A 55 2.00 10.09 -5.78
N LEU A 56 1.91 8.89 -5.23
CA LEU A 56 2.37 8.52 -3.89
C LEU A 56 3.61 7.65 -4.01
N ASP A 57 4.32 7.43 -2.90
CA ASP A 57 5.48 6.53 -2.86
C ASP A 57 5.28 5.43 -1.81
N ALA A 58 5.66 4.20 -2.15
CA ALA A 58 5.46 3.03 -1.32
C ALA A 58 6.81 2.46 -0.88
N GLU A 59 7.08 2.51 0.42
CA GLU A 59 8.30 2.00 1.03
C GLU A 59 8.01 0.69 1.78
N MET A 60 8.68 -0.40 1.39
CA MET A 60 8.59 -1.67 2.11
C MET A 60 9.48 -1.64 3.36
N HIS A 61 8.91 -1.85 4.54
CA HIS A 61 9.70 -1.94 5.79
C HIS A 61 10.08 -3.38 6.12
N LYS A 62 9.13 -4.32 5.97
CA LYS A 62 9.34 -5.73 6.23
C LYS A 62 8.38 -6.58 5.42
N TYR A 63 8.73 -7.84 5.22
CA TYR A 63 7.81 -8.84 4.69
C TYR A 63 7.99 -10.17 5.41
N ALA A 64 6.93 -10.99 5.41
CA ALA A 64 6.95 -12.35 5.94
C ALA A 64 6.11 -13.27 5.08
N LEU A 65 6.54 -14.51 4.89
CA LEU A 65 5.74 -15.53 4.21
C LEU A 65 4.51 -15.87 5.06
N LEU A 66 3.32 -15.78 4.46
CA LEU A 66 2.05 -16.10 5.13
C LEU A 66 1.52 -17.46 4.71
N GLU A 67 1.60 -17.79 3.42
CA GLU A 67 1.10 -19.05 2.88
C GLU A 67 2.12 -19.63 1.90
N GLU A 68 2.63 -20.82 2.22
CA GLU A 68 3.32 -21.67 1.25
C GLU A 68 2.28 -22.37 0.38
N SER A 69 2.05 -21.83 -0.82
CA SER A 69 1.25 -22.48 -1.86
C SER A 69 2.15 -23.18 -2.86
N LYS A 70 1.63 -24.23 -3.51
CA LYS A 70 2.29 -24.92 -4.63
C LYS A 70 2.30 -24.10 -5.92
N LEU A 71 1.46 -23.08 -6.02
CA LEU A 71 1.34 -22.22 -7.20
C LEU A 71 2.24 -20.99 -7.05
N GLU A 72 1.89 -20.07 -6.14
CA GLU A 72 2.72 -18.92 -5.80
C GLU A 72 2.62 -18.61 -4.30
N PRO A 73 3.77 -18.40 -3.62
CA PRO A 73 3.76 -18.02 -2.21
C PRO A 73 3.11 -16.65 -1.99
N VAL A 74 2.35 -16.55 -0.91
CA VAL A 74 1.72 -15.29 -0.49
C VAL A 74 2.45 -14.74 0.72
N TYR A 75 2.82 -13.47 0.64
CA TYR A 75 3.54 -12.76 1.68
C TYR A 75 2.66 -11.66 2.27
N GLY A 76 3.00 -11.28 3.49
CA GLY A 76 2.52 -10.09 4.14
C GLY A 76 3.60 -9.02 4.12
N TYR A 77 3.33 -7.90 3.48
CA TYR A 77 4.21 -6.75 3.34
C TYR A 77 3.75 -5.62 4.26
N GLU A 78 4.60 -5.15 5.15
CA GLU A 78 4.38 -3.89 5.85
C GLU A 78 4.96 -2.77 5.01
N VAL A 79 4.08 -1.86 4.60
CA VAL A 79 4.37 -0.78 3.66
C VAL A 79 4.06 0.55 4.31
N PHE A 80 4.96 1.50 4.20
CA PHE A 80 4.68 2.89 4.49
C PHE A 80 4.43 3.64 3.18
N ILE A 81 3.31 4.36 3.11
CA ILE A 81 2.93 5.16 1.95
C ILE A 81 3.22 6.62 2.27
N HIS A 82 4.26 7.14 1.63
CA HIS A 82 4.64 8.54 1.67
C HIS A 82 3.69 9.35 0.81
N VAL A 83 3.21 10.44 1.37
CA VAL A 83 2.35 11.36 0.66
C VAL A 83 3.18 12.64 0.46
N PRO A 84 3.46 13.09 -0.77
CA PRO A 84 4.22 14.31 -1.04
C PRO A 84 3.51 15.59 -0.58
N VAL A 85 4.23 16.57 -0.02
CA VAL A 85 3.64 17.83 0.50
C VAL A 85 2.76 18.56 -0.53
N ASN A 86 3.15 18.49 -1.81
CA ASN A 86 2.45 19.07 -2.95
C ASN A 86 1.36 18.15 -3.57
N TRP A 87 1.07 17.01 -2.95
CA TRP A 87 0.05 16.08 -3.42
C TRP A 87 -1.35 16.67 -3.20
N ASN A 88 -2.11 16.84 -4.28
CA ASN A 88 -3.42 17.51 -4.26
C ASN A 88 -4.61 16.54 -4.33
N GLY A 89 -4.34 15.24 -4.44
CA GLY A 89 -5.36 14.21 -4.59
C GLY A 89 -5.94 14.10 -6.00
N ARG A 90 -6.73 13.04 -6.17
CA ARG A 90 -7.60 12.83 -7.31
C ARG A 90 -9.05 12.88 -6.86
#